data_AF-A0A3C0PNQ0-F1
#
_entry.id   AF-A0A3C0PNQ0-F1
#
_cell.length_a   1.000
_cell.length_b   1.000
_cell.length_c   1.000
_cell.angle_alpha   90.00
_cell.angle_beta   90.00
_cell.angle_gamma   90.00
#
_symmetry.space_group_name_H-M   'P 1'
#
loop_
_entity.id
_entity.type
_entity.pdbx_description
1 polymer ?
#
loop_
_entity_poly.entity_id
_entity_poly.type
_entity_poly.pdbx_seq_one_letter_code
_entity_poly.pdbx_strand_id
1 'polypeptide(L)'
;MQMPVDAHTAVLLLFHDHEWEQNLLMHTATLEPFFIGALRSRKTQEIRLQRLADAGLSAAYCGRVQGPIGLVPCLRNASLIAVPALAEVTANLPAAQIRLE
;
A
#
# COMPACT_ATOMS: atom_id res chain seq x y z
N MET A 1 -9.97 14.41 9.28
CA MET A 1 -10.92 13.29 9.23
C MET A 1 -10.20 12.08 9.79
N GLN A 2 -10.57 11.59 10.97
CA GLN A 2 -10.00 10.36 11.53
C GLN A 2 -10.77 9.21 10.88
N MET A 3 -10.10 8.46 9.99
CA MET A 3 -10.66 7.20 9.50
C MET A 3 -10.19 6.09 10.44
N PRO A 4 -11.10 5.25 10.97
CA PRO A 4 -10.69 4.07 11.71
C PRO A 4 -9.97 3.13 10.72
N VAL A 5 -8.67 2.94 10.93
CA VAL A 5 -7.84 1.95 10.22
C VAL A 5 -7.40 0.95 11.26
N ASP A 6 -7.57 -0.33 10.94
CA ASP A 6 -7.29 -1.47 11.80
C ASP A 6 -6.71 -2.64 11.01
N ALA A 7 -6.49 -3.77 11.69
CA ALA A 7 -5.99 -5.01 11.08
C ALA A 7 -6.92 -5.64 10.02
N HIS A 8 -8.12 -5.10 9.78
CA HIS A 8 -9.04 -5.52 8.72
C HIS A 8 -9.06 -4.54 7.55
N THR A 9 -8.25 -3.48 7.61
CA THR A 9 -8.21 -2.42 6.60
C THR A 9 -7.06 -2.62 5.62
N ALA A 10 -7.33 -2.44 4.33
CA ALA A 10 -6.32 -2.26 3.30
C ALA A 10 -6.17 -0.77 2.95
N VAL A 11 -4.93 -0.28 2.91
CA VAL A 11 -4.61 1.12 2.57
C VAL A 11 -3.96 1.18 1.20
N LEU A 12 -4.55 1.93 0.28
CA LEU A 12 -4.07 2.09 -1.09
C LEU A 12 -3.78 3.57 -1.37
N LEU A 13 -2.56 3.87 -1.84
CA LEU A 13 -2.14 5.22 -2.23
C LEU A 13 -2.03 5.28 -3.76
N LEU A 14 -3.09 5.81 -4.41
CA LEU A 14 -3.26 5.82 -5.87
C LEU A 14 -3.18 7.23 -6.47
N PHE A 15 -2.29 8.06 -5.95
CA PHE A 15 -2.15 9.46 -6.38
C PHE A 15 -0.67 9.82 -6.63
N HIS A 16 -0.37 11.11 -6.83
CA HIS A 16 0.88 11.57 -7.45
C HIS A 16 1.73 12.52 -6.59
N ASP A 17 1.28 12.83 -5.37
CA ASP A 17 1.96 13.72 -4.44
C ASP A 17 2.85 12.92 -3.48
N HIS A 18 4.16 13.08 -3.59
CA HIS A 18 5.10 12.28 -2.83
C HIS A 18 5.27 12.72 -1.37
N GLU A 19 5.09 14.01 -1.07
CA GLU A 19 5.21 14.52 0.30
C GLU A 19 4.00 14.08 1.12
N TRP A 20 2.81 14.18 0.52
CA TRP A 20 1.61 13.70 1.15
C TRP A 20 1.60 12.18 1.31
N GLU A 21 2.06 11.44 0.30
CA GLU A 21 2.23 9.98 0.37
C GLU A 21 3.14 9.56 1.53
N GLN A 22 4.29 10.21 1.71
CA GLN A 22 5.20 9.91 2.81
C GLN A 22 4.53 10.15 4.17
N ASN A 23 3.87 11.28 4.37
CA ASN A 23 3.16 11.59 5.62
C ASN A 23 2.06 10.56 5.92
N LEU A 24 1.31 10.14 4.91
CA LEU A 24 0.27 9.11 5.07
C LEU A 24 0.87 7.75 5.43
N LEU A 25 1.98 7.34 4.81
CA LEU A 25 2.64 6.07 5.11
C LEU A 25 3.21 6.02 6.53
N MET A 26 3.79 7.13 6.99
CA MET A 26 4.26 7.28 8.38
C MET A 26 3.09 7.19 9.37
N HIS A 27 1.97 7.86 9.09
CA HIS A 27 0.79 7.77 9.95
C HIS A 27 0.18 6.36 9.95
N THR A 28 0.05 5.75 8.77
CA THR A 28 -0.49 4.40 8.60
C THR A 28 0.32 3.37 9.41
N ALA A 29 1.61 3.64 9.65
CA ALA A 29 2.46 2.77 10.45
C ALA A 29 2.03 2.62 11.91
N THR A 30 1.26 3.58 12.40
CA THR A 30 0.70 3.56 13.75
C THR A 30 -0.64 2.82 13.83
N LEU A 31 -1.23 2.43 12.69
CA LEU A 31 -2.59 1.89 12.60
C LEU A 31 -2.65 0.41 12.21
N GLU A 32 -1.51 -0.17 11.84
CA GLU A 32 -1.34 -1.60 11.54
C GLU A 32 -2.35 -2.24 10.56
N PRO A 33 -2.64 -1.64 9.38
CA PRO A 33 -3.49 -2.29 8.37
C PRO A 33 -2.89 -3.59 7.85
N PHE A 34 -3.72 -4.54 7.44
CA PHE A 34 -3.21 -5.81 6.91
C PHE A 34 -2.45 -5.65 5.59
N PHE A 35 -2.81 -4.63 4.79
CA PHE A 35 -2.21 -4.40 3.49
C PHE A 35 -1.97 -2.92 3.24
N ILE A 36 -0.81 -2.61 2.63
CA ILE A 36 -0.42 -1.26 2.21
C ILE A 36 0.12 -1.36 0.80
N GLY A 37 -0.57 -0.73 -0.16
CA GLY A 37 -0.15 -0.70 -1.56
C GLY A 37 -0.03 0.72 -2.08
N ALA A 38 1.00 0.97 -2.89
CA ALA A 38 1.22 2.26 -3.53
C ALA A 38 1.42 2.10 -5.04
N LEU A 39 0.83 3.02 -5.80
CA LEU A 39 1.01 3.08 -7.25
C LEU A 39 2.45 3.50 -7.59
N ARG A 40 2.84 3.35 -8.86
CA ARG A 40 4.08 3.81 -9.53
C ARG A 40 5.14 2.74 -9.73
N SER A 41 6.04 3.03 -10.68
CA SER A 41 7.12 2.13 -11.12
C SER A 41 8.00 1.62 -9.98
N ARG A 42 8.72 0.52 -10.25
CA ARG A 42 9.76 -0.02 -9.34
C ARG A 42 10.77 1.03 -8.87
N LYS A 43 11.24 1.88 -9.79
CA LYS A 43 12.13 3.01 -9.46
C LYS A 43 11.49 3.97 -8.45
N THR A 44 10.19 4.25 -8.57
CA THR A 44 9.49 5.11 -7.61
C THR A 44 9.33 4.42 -6.25
N GLN A 45 9.08 3.11 -6.26
CA GLN A 45 9.02 2.30 -5.05
C GLN A 45 10.36 2.31 -4.30
N GLU A 46 11.48 2.12 -4.98
CA GLU A 46 12.81 2.20 -4.36
C GLU A 46 13.05 3.55 -3.67
N ILE A 47 12.72 4.65 -4.37
CA ILE A 47 12.83 6.02 -3.82
C ILE A 47 11.89 6.20 -2.62
N ARG A 48 10.67 5.67 -2.69
CA ARG A 48 9.70 5.72 -1.60
C ARG A 48 10.24 5.03 -0.35
N LEU A 49 10.74 3.80 -0.48
CA LEU A 49 11.30 3.04 0.64
C LEU A 49 12.51 3.75 1.24
N GLN A 50 13.38 4.33 0.41
CA GLN A 50 14.50 5.13 0.90
C GLN A 50 14.04 6.33 1.72
N ARG A 51 13.06 7.10 1.22
CA ARG A 51 12.52 8.27 1.93
C ARG A 51 11.87 7.90 3.26
N LEU A 52 11.15 6.77 3.32
CA LEU A 52 10.57 6.29 4.57
C LEU A 52 11.64 5.89 5.57
N ALA A 53 12.70 5.21 5.10
CA ALA A 53 13.83 4.86 5.95
C ALA A 53 14.56 6.12 6.47
N ASP A 54 14.80 7.11 5.60
CA ASP A 54 15.40 8.40 5.98
C ASP A 54 14.54 9.17 6.99
N ALA A 55 13.21 8.99 6.93
CA ALA A 55 12.25 9.54 7.89
C ALA A 55 12.16 8.76 9.22
N GLY A 56 12.98 7.70 9.39
CA GLY A 56 13.06 6.91 10.62
C GLY A 56 12.09 5.73 10.71
N LEU A 57 11.43 5.37 9.61
CA LEU A 57 10.54 4.21 9.60
C LEU A 57 11.36 2.91 9.62
N SER A 58 10.94 1.94 10.43
CA SER A 58 11.68 0.68 10.59
C SER A 58 11.74 -0.11 9.27
N ALA A 59 12.84 -0.82 9.05
CA ALA A 59 12.99 -1.70 7.88
C ALA A 59 11.87 -2.75 7.79
N ALA A 60 11.41 -3.26 8.94
CA ALA A 60 10.29 -4.19 9.02
C ALA A 60 9.00 -3.59 8.46
N TYR A 61 8.70 -2.33 8.79
CA TYR A 61 7.51 -1.66 8.27
C TYR A 61 7.68 -1.21 6.81
N CYS A 62 8.85 -0.71 6.42
CA CYS A 62 9.15 -0.40 5.02
C CYS A 62 8.92 -1.61 4.11
N GLY A 63 9.28 -2.82 4.56
CA GLY A 63 9.03 -4.07 3.84
C GLY A 63 7.55 -4.43 3.65
N ARG A 64 6.62 -3.81 4.40
CA ARG A 64 5.17 -4.01 4.24
C ARG A 64 4.55 -3.16 3.14
N VAL A 65 5.22 -2.09 2.70
CA VAL A 65 4.69 -1.19 1.67
C VAL A 65 4.89 -1.83 0.30
N GLN A 66 3.83 -2.32 -0.32
CA GLN A 66 3.87 -2.99 -1.63
C GLN A 66 3.78 -1.97 -2.78
N GLY A 67 4.58 -2.17 -3.83
CA GLY A 67 4.62 -1.25 -4.96
C GLY A 67 5.49 -1.75 -6.12
N PRO A 68 5.13 -1.50 -7.41
CA PRO A 68 3.83 -0.99 -7.88
C PRO A 68 2.70 -1.91 -7.46
N ILE A 69 1.61 -1.33 -6.92
CA ILE A 69 0.38 -2.08 -6.70
C ILE A 69 -0.21 -2.56 -8.02
N GLY A 70 -0.70 -3.80 -8.03
CA GLY A 70 -1.37 -4.48 -9.13
C GLY A 70 -0.60 -5.71 -9.62
N LEU A 71 -1.31 -6.83 -9.74
CA LEU A 71 -0.75 -8.09 -10.26
C LEU A 71 -0.39 -8.07 -11.76
N VAL A 72 -0.84 -7.05 -12.49
CA VAL A 72 -0.63 -6.92 -13.94
C VAL A 72 0.23 -5.68 -14.23
N PRO A 73 1.41 -5.84 -14.84
CA PRO A 73 2.32 -4.72 -15.07
C PRO A 73 1.83 -3.79 -16.21
N CYS A 74 2.36 -2.57 -16.22
CA CYS A 74 2.30 -1.63 -17.36
C CYS A 74 0.90 -1.13 -17.78
N LEU A 75 -0.06 -1.09 -16.87
CA LEU A 75 -1.38 -0.53 -17.14
C LEU A 75 -1.40 0.98 -16.91
N ARG A 76 -2.04 1.72 -17.82
CA ARG A 76 -2.16 3.20 -17.79
C ARG A 76 -3.57 3.70 -17.58
N ASN A 77 -4.57 2.86 -17.86
CA ASN A 77 -5.97 3.19 -17.69
C ASN A 77 -6.40 2.89 -16.25
N ALA A 78 -7.11 3.82 -15.61
CA ALA A 78 -7.52 3.69 -14.21
C ALA A 78 -8.37 2.44 -13.95
N SER A 79 -9.34 2.12 -14.82
CA SER A 79 -10.17 0.92 -14.70
C SER A 79 -9.35 -0.36 -14.81
N LEU A 80 -8.33 -0.35 -15.69
CA LEU A 80 -7.41 -1.47 -15.83
C LEU A 80 -6.44 -1.58 -14.64
N ILE A 81 -6.14 -0.51 -13.91
CA ILE A 81 -5.34 -0.55 -12.68
C ILE A 81 -6.17 -1.04 -11.49
N ALA A 82 -7.45 -0.66 -11.42
CA ALA A 82 -8.32 -0.95 -10.28
C ALA A 82 -8.49 -2.45 -10.04
N VAL A 83 -8.75 -3.23 -11.10
CA VAL A 83 -9.00 -4.68 -10.98
C VAL A 83 -7.77 -5.45 -10.47
N PRO A 84 -6.56 -5.30 -11.05
CA PRO A 84 -5.34 -5.93 -10.53
C PRO A 84 -4.96 -5.47 -9.13
N ALA A 85 -5.23 -4.21 -8.76
CA ALA A 85 -4.99 -3.72 -7.41
C ALA A 85 -5.92 -4.39 -6.39
N LEU A 86 -7.22 -4.50 -6.69
CA LEU A 86 -8.16 -5.23 -5.84
C LEU A 86 -7.84 -6.73 -5.76
N ALA A 87 -7.37 -7.32 -6.86
CA ALA A 87 -6.92 -8.71 -6.88
C ALA A 87 -5.72 -8.92 -5.93
N GLU A 88 -4.75 -8.01 -5.92
CA GLU A 88 -3.61 -8.07 -5.00
C GLU A 88 -4.04 -7.92 -3.54
N VAL A 89 -4.96 -6.99 -3.24
CA VAL A 89 -5.53 -6.85 -1.89
C VAL A 89 -6.19 -8.16 -1.45
N THR A 90 -7.01 -8.75 -2.33
CA THR A 90 -7.73 -10.00 -2.06
C THR A 90 -6.77 -11.16 -1.82
N ALA A 91 -5.68 -11.23 -2.59
CA ALA A 91 -4.65 -12.25 -2.44
C ALA A 91 -3.88 -12.14 -1.10
N ASN A 92 -3.89 -10.97 -0.46
CA ASN A 92 -3.24 -10.71 0.82
C ASN A 92 -4.23 -10.70 2.01
N LEU A 93 -5.50 -11.09 1.82
CA LEU A 93 -6.46 -11.15 2.92
C LEU A 93 -5.97 -12.11 4.03
N PRO A 94 -6.10 -11.72 5.32
CA PRO A 94 -5.79 -12.62 6.42
C PRO A 94 -6.63 -13.91 6.34
N ALA A 95 -6.05 -15.06 6.70
CA ALA A 95 -6.75 -16.35 6.66
C ALA A 95 -8.05 -16.35 7.49
N ALA A 96 -8.08 -15.56 8.58
CA ALA A 96 -9.28 -15.37 9.40
C ALA A 96 -10.45 -14.74 8.63
N GLN A 97 -10.18 -13.99 7.57
CA GLN A 97 -11.16 -13.24 6.76
C GLN A 97 -11.60 -13.98 5.48
N ILE A 98 -10.92 -15.08 5.12
CA ILE A 98 -11.23 -15.87 3.91
C ILE A 98 -12.29 -16.96 4.18
N ARG A 99 -12.58 -17.28 5.45
CA ARG A 99 -13.59 -18.30 5.78
C ARG A 99 -14.98 -17.86 5.31
N LEU A 100 -15.45 -18.53 4.27
CA LEU A 100 -16.86 -18.65 3.94
C LEU A 100 -17.38 -19.77 4.85
N GLU A 101 -18.15 -19.40 5.85
CA GLU A 101 -19.00 -20.35 6.58
C GLU A 101 -20.00 -21.06 5.65
#